data_AF-W0E604-F1
#
_entry.id   AF-W0E604-F1
#
_cell.length_a   1.000
_cell.length_b   1.000
_cell.length_c   1.000
_cell.angle_alpha   90.00
_cell.angle_beta   90.00
_cell.angle_gamma   90.00
#
_symmetry.space_group_name_H-M   'P 1'
#
loop_
_entity.id
_entity.type
_entity.pdbx_description
1 polymer ?
#
loop_
_entity_poly.entity_id
_entity_poly.type
_entity_poly.pdbx_seq_one_letter_code
_entity_poly.pdbx_strand_id
1 'polypeptide(L)'
;MFKIRNRLIATITISTIILVSLSVNIVQASTSAQRIAGVDRYDTSIKISQEGWKNGTSQNVVLATGEDFPDALSAAPLAKKLAAPILLTQKDTISNELMTEFKRLGVQNIYIVGGEGVISKTIEDQLNKANFRIIRLAGTDRYDTSHNVADFIFAQSQSIPEAVVATGENFPDALSIAPIAASNGMPILLSPKDSLPDSILSYFKEHQVTKTYVIGGSGVISETIMKQLPGAQRLSGNDRYETNNAILKNFSNELNFAKVYAATGENYPDALAGSALAALSNSPLILATNNKAGITNEEDNSKIGSILILGGEGVISSEVVDMLVALSNNQVPILGSNEIVYPKNGDTIDSGNLTIKWSSIRGFTNYQVNVTKVGTALGWHFDTRETSLTVGPLEPDSTYQIQITAFPEEGTQIWNLPSVVVNTKSSGNNFLASPINNEIYLKGSPVIVTYSIPSSDKIDWHWYSEIQLSGPSGNWSFSANSGSNIPEYMLTPGKYSLLVILRNSDTGETDYSNKIGFTISN
;
A
#
# COMPACT_ATOMS: atom_id res chain seq x y z
N MET A 1 -33.57 69.82 23.09
CA MET A 1 -32.94 70.96 22.39
C MET A 1 -31.43 70.70 22.37
N PHE A 2 -30.86 70.52 21.16
CA PHE A 2 -29.44 70.60 20.74
C PHE A 2 -28.26 70.03 21.56
N LYS A 3 -27.53 69.14 20.84
CA LYS A 3 -26.12 68.66 20.92
C LYS A 3 -25.09 69.58 21.61
N ILE A 4 -24.00 68.99 22.14
CA ILE A 4 -22.58 69.26 21.74
C ILE A 4 -21.56 68.22 22.32
N ARG A 5 -20.89 67.54 21.38
CA ARG A 5 -19.48 67.05 21.22
C ARG A 5 -18.55 66.67 22.41
N ASN A 6 -18.09 65.41 22.36
CA ASN A 6 -16.71 64.92 22.13
C ASN A 6 -15.49 65.50 22.90
N ARG A 7 -14.87 64.68 23.79
CA ARG A 7 -13.51 64.04 23.72
C ARG A 7 -12.68 64.00 25.04
N LEU A 8 -12.18 62.78 25.33
CA LEU A 8 -10.89 62.35 25.92
C LEU A 8 -10.51 62.62 27.40
N ILE A 9 -10.12 61.53 28.11
CA ILE A 9 -8.85 61.21 28.84
C ILE A 9 -9.22 60.20 29.97
N ALA A 10 -9.06 58.89 29.75
CA ALA A 10 -7.91 58.04 30.10
C ALA A 10 -7.82 57.63 31.59
N THR A 11 -8.10 56.36 31.88
CA THR A 11 -7.23 55.57 32.77
C THR A 11 -7.37 54.09 32.42
N ILE A 12 -6.27 53.53 31.91
CA ILE A 12 -6.10 52.14 31.52
C ILE A 12 -5.53 51.39 32.75
N THR A 13 -6.27 50.43 33.29
CA THR A 13 -5.71 49.39 34.17
C THR A 13 -5.62 48.10 33.37
N ILE A 14 -4.39 47.76 33.01
CA ILE A 14 -4.01 46.50 32.34
C ILE A 14 -4.15 45.37 33.37
N SER A 15 -5.17 44.54 33.22
CA SER A 15 -5.18 43.20 33.79
C SER A 15 -4.88 42.22 32.66
N THR A 16 -3.60 41.93 32.47
CA THR A 16 -3.13 40.82 31.64
C THR A 16 -3.56 39.51 32.27
N ILE A 17 -4.67 38.95 31.77
CA ILE A 17 -4.98 37.53 31.95
C ILE A 17 -4.01 36.77 31.04
N ILE A 18 -2.96 36.21 31.63
CA ILE A 18 -2.15 35.19 30.98
C ILE A 18 -3.02 33.93 30.92
N LEU A 19 -3.70 33.71 29.80
CA LEU A 19 -4.22 32.39 29.45
C LEU A 19 -3.00 31.51 29.15
N VAL A 20 -2.52 30.79 30.16
CA VAL A 20 -1.67 29.62 29.91
C VAL A 20 -2.60 28.58 29.29
N SER A 21 -2.61 28.50 27.96
CA SER A 21 -3.16 27.35 27.26
C SER A 21 -2.29 26.15 27.64
N LEU A 22 -2.72 25.42 28.66
CA LEU A 22 -2.19 24.08 28.91
C LEU A 22 -2.56 23.23 27.69
N SER A 23 -1.63 23.12 26.75
CA SER A 23 -1.66 22.09 25.74
C SER A 23 -1.54 20.76 26.48
N VAL A 24 -2.67 20.17 26.85
CA VAL A 24 -2.71 18.79 27.28
C VAL A 24 -2.33 17.99 26.04
N ASN A 25 -1.06 17.59 25.95
CA ASN A 25 -0.66 16.54 25.01
C ASN A 25 -1.38 15.28 25.49
N ILE A 26 -2.57 15.03 24.94
CA ILE A 26 -3.22 13.73 25.08
C ILE A 26 -2.31 12.78 24.30
N VAL A 27 -1.44 12.07 25.03
CA VAL A 27 -0.69 10.95 24.46
C VAL A 27 -1.74 9.89 24.17
N GLN A 28 -2.25 9.89 22.94
CA GLN A 28 -3.12 8.85 22.43
C GLN A 28 -2.28 7.56 22.42
N ALA A 29 -2.73 6.54 23.15
CA ALA A 29 -2.04 5.25 23.15
C ALA A 29 -1.99 4.76 21.69
N SER A 30 -0.79 4.53 21.16
CA SER A 30 -0.61 4.07 19.78
C SER A 30 -1.32 2.73 19.62
N THR A 31 -2.24 2.62 18.65
CA THR A 31 -2.83 1.33 18.27
C THR A 31 -1.72 0.31 18.04
N SER A 32 -1.76 -0.83 18.74
CA SER A 32 -0.79 -1.91 18.54
C SER A 32 -1.36 -2.96 17.59
N ALA A 33 -0.49 -3.49 16.72
CA ALA A 33 -0.80 -4.63 15.86
C ALA A 33 -0.09 -5.89 16.36
N GLN A 34 -0.81 -7.00 16.41
CA GLN A 34 -0.28 -8.33 16.73
C GLN A 34 -0.58 -9.28 15.58
N ARG A 35 0.42 -10.02 15.11
CA ARG A 35 0.24 -11.04 14.07
C ARG A 35 0.00 -12.42 14.67
N ILE A 36 -0.99 -13.12 14.14
CA ILE A 36 -1.30 -14.53 14.39
C ILE A 36 -1.13 -15.28 13.07
N ALA A 37 -0.02 -16.01 12.97
CA ALA A 37 0.34 -16.75 11.77
C ALA A 37 1.10 -18.02 12.15
N GLY A 38 0.83 -19.08 11.40
CA GLY A 38 1.63 -20.28 11.35
C GLY A 38 2.46 -20.37 10.09
N VAL A 39 3.18 -21.48 9.92
CA VAL A 39 3.97 -21.75 8.69
C VAL A 39 3.10 -21.94 7.45
N ASP A 40 1.85 -22.34 7.63
CA ASP A 40 0.83 -22.48 6.60
C ASP A 40 -0.58 -22.17 7.16
N ARG A 41 -1.60 -22.39 6.35
CA ARG A 41 -3.01 -22.17 6.72
C ARG A 41 -3.52 -23.10 7.84
N TYR A 42 -2.98 -24.31 7.93
CA TYR A 42 -3.37 -25.29 8.94
C TYR A 42 -2.81 -24.88 10.31
N ASP A 43 -1.53 -24.57 10.36
CA ASP A 43 -0.88 -24.05 11.57
C ASP A 43 -1.45 -22.68 11.96
N THR A 44 -1.76 -21.80 11.00
CA THR A 44 -2.44 -20.52 11.28
C THR A 44 -3.79 -20.74 11.97
N SER A 45 -4.61 -21.70 11.52
CA SER A 45 -5.88 -22.04 12.19
C SER A 45 -5.67 -22.53 13.64
N ILE A 46 -4.59 -23.28 13.90
CA ILE A 46 -4.20 -23.73 15.25
C ILE A 46 -3.78 -22.53 16.11
N LYS A 47 -3.00 -21.59 15.58
CA LYS A 47 -2.60 -20.36 16.30
C LYS A 47 -3.79 -19.49 16.64
N ILE A 48 -4.75 -19.37 15.73
CA ILE A 48 -6.02 -18.66 15.97
C ILE A 48 -6.82 -19.34 17.10
N SER A 49 -6.87 -20.68 17.11
CA SER A 49 -7.47 -21.44 18.21
C SER A 49 -6.78 -21.20 19.55
N GLN A 50 -5.44 -21.14 19.57
CA GLN A 50 -4.65 -20.87 20.77
C GLN A 50 -4.86 -19.47 21.34
N GLU A 51 -5.11 -18.47 20.50
CA GLU A 51 -5.44 -17.11 20.92
C GLU A 51 -6.85 -17.04 21.55
N GLY A 52 -7.85 -17.69 20.95
CA GLY A 52 -9.25 -17.57 21.38
C GLY A 52 -9.70 -18.52 22.48
N TRP A 53 -9.10 -19.71 22.57
CA TRP A 53 -9.56 -20.80 23.43
C TRP A 53 -8.42 -21.30 24.31
N LYS A 54 -8.60 -21.17 25.62
CA LYS A 54 -7.63 -21.66 26.62
C LYS A 54 -7.66 -23.19 26.69
N ASN A 55 -6.67 -23.76 27.38
CA ASN A 55 -6.57 -25.21 27.53
C ASN A 55 -7.83 -25.77 28.22
N GLY A 56 -8.43 -26.79 27.61
CA GLY A 56 -9.64 -27.44 28.12
C GLY A 56 -10.94 -26.65 27.98
N THR A 57 -10.96 -25.52 27.25
CA THR A 57 -12.16 -24.67 27.17
C THR A 57 -13.06 -24.92 25.97
N SER A 58 -12.74 -25.89 25.09
CA SER A 58 -13.58 -26.21 23.93
C SER A 58 -13.76 -27.72 23.75
N GLN A 59 -14.94 -28.22 24.14
CA GLN A 59 -15.33 -29.61 23.88
C GLN A 59 -15.77 -29.84 22.43
N ASN A 60 -16.01 -28.77 21.68
CA ASN A 60 -16.44 -28.80 20.28
C ASN A 60 -15.33 -28.21 19.39
N VAL A 61 -15.21 -28.74 18.18
CA VAL A 61 -14.42 -28.15 17.08
C VAL A 61 -15.26 -28.18 15.82
N VAL A 62 -15.20 -27.12 15.03
CA VAL A 62 -15.65 -27.15 13.64
C VAL A 62 -14.45 -27.44 12.75
N LEU A 63 -14.49 -28.56 12.03
CA LEU A 63 -13.43 -28.99 11.13
C LEU A 63 -13.85 -28.71 9.68
N ALA A 64 -13.05 -27.91 8.99
CA ALA A 64 -13.28 -27.57 7.58
C ALA A 64 -12.03 -27.88 6.74
N THR A 65 -12.21 -27.96 5.43
CA THR A 65 -11.06 -28.12 4.54
C THR A 65 -10.27 -26.82 4.46
N GLY A 66 -8.95 -26.93 4.52
CA GLY A 66 -8.07 -25.80 4.26
C GLY A 66 -7.83 -25.56 2.77
N GLU A 67 -8.30 -26.40 1.86
CA GLU A 67 -7.90 -26.37 0.44
C GLU A 67 -8.69 -25.35 -0.38
N ASP A 68 -9.46 -25.77 -1.39
CA ASP A 68 -10.36 -24.90 -2.17
C ASP A 68 -11.79 -25.35 -1.94
N PHE A 69 -12.52 -24.71 -1.01
CA PHE A 69 -13.93 -25.05 -0.85
C PHE A 69 -14.79 -23.97 -0.15
N PRO A 70 -15.86 -23.49 -0.81
CA PRO A 70 -16.75 -22.47 -0.26
C PRO A 70 -17.76 -23.00 0.77
N ASP A 71 -17.95 -24.32 0.92
CA ASP A 71 -18.86 -24.88 1.93
C ASP A 71 -18.50 -24.39 3.34
N ALA A 72 -17.21 -24.18 3.58
CA ALA A 72 -16.68 -23.71 4.84
C ALA A 72 -17.10 -22.26 5.17
N LEU A 73 -17.57 -21.46 4.20
CA LEU A 73 -18.02 -20.08 4.44
C LEU A 73 -19.24 -20.01 5.38
N SER A 74 -20.01 -21.10 5.47
CA SER A 74 -21.13 -21.24 6.40
C SER A 74 -20.72 -21.64 7.83
N ALA A 75 -19.43 -21.91 8.07
CA ALA A 75 -18.96 -22.50 9.33
C ALA A 75 -18.88 -21.51 10.49
N ALA A 76 -18.71 -20.20 10.25
CA ALA A 76 -18.52 -19.23 11.33
C ALA A 76 -19.72 -19.13 12.29
N PRO A 77 -20.98 -19.03 11.81
CA PRO A 77 -22.14 -19.09 12.68
C PRO A 77 -22.26 -20.39 13.47
N LEU A 78 -21.94 -21.53 12.84
CA LEU A 78 -21.91 -22.82 13.52
C LEU A 78 -20.87 -22.85 14.64
N ALA A 79 -19.65 -22.38 14.36
CA ALA A 79 -18.55 -22.33 15.32
C ALA A 79 -18.91 -21.48 16.54
N LYS A 80 -19.48 -20.28 16.32
CA LYS A 80 -19.97 -19.43 17.41
C LYS A 80 -21.10 -20.10 18.20
N LYS A 81 -22.05 -20.75 17.53
CA LYS A 81 -23.15 -21.47 18.18
C LYS A 81 -22.65 -22.61 19.09
N LEU A 82 -21.58 -23.27 18.69
CA LEU A 82 -20.95 -24.38 19.42
C LEU A 82 -19.88 -23.93 20.43
N ALA A 83 -19.60 -22.62 20.51
CA ALA A 83 -18.47 -22.04 21.24
C ALA A 83 -17.11 -22.67 20.85
N ALA A 84 -16.95 -23.02 19.57
CA ALA A 84 -15.84 -23.81 19.05
C ALA A 84 -14.92 -22.99 18.14
N PRO A 85 -13.61 -23.31 18.07
CA PRO A 85 -12.75 -22.83 16.99
C PRO A 85 -13.08 -23.53 15.67
N ILE A 86 -12.73 -22.86 14.57
CA ILE A 86 -12.64 -23.48 13.24
C ILE A 86 -11.19 -23.90 13.03
N LEU A 87 -10.97 -25.19 12.82
CA LEU A 87 -9.67 -25.76 12.49
C LEU A 87 -9.71 -26.34 11.09
N LEU A 88 -8.57 -26.28 10.41
CA LEU A 88 -8.45 -26.69 9.01
C LEU A 88 -7.69 -28.01 8.89
N THR A 89 -8.09 -28.83 7.92
CA THR A 89 -7.39 -30.08 7.56
C THR A 89 -7.29 -30.24 6.05
N GLN A 90 -6.32 -31.05 5.60
CA GLN A 90 -6.27 -31.54 4.23
C GLN A 90 -7.32 -32.62 4.01
N LYS A 91 -7.64 -32.90 2.75
CA LYS A 91 -8.66 -33.88 2.38
C LYS A 91 -8.44 -35.26 2.98
N ASP A 92 -7.22 -35.77 2.88
CA ASP A 92 -6.88 -37.17 3.18
C ASP A 92 -5.85 -37.32 4.30
N THR A 93 -5.47 -36.22 4.96
CA THR A 93 -4.45 -36.25 6.01
C THR A 93 -4.84 -35.37 7.18
N ILE A 94 -4.80 -35.95 8.38
CA ILE A 94 -4.89 -35.24 9.65
C ILE A 94 -3.50 -35.12 10.25
N SER A 95 -3.07 -33.89 10.55
CA SER A 95 -1.74 -33.64 11.09
C SER A 95 -1.65 -34.00 12.58
N ASN A 96 -0.43 -34.30 13.05
CA ASN A 96 -0.20 -34.56 14.48
C ASN A 96 -0.40 -33.29 15.32
N GLU A 97 -0.13 -32.13 14.73
CA GLU A 97 -0.34 -30.80 15.29
C GLU A 97 -1.83 -30.58 15.56
N LEU A 98 -2.70 -30.94 14.61
CA LEU A 98 -4.15 -30.84 14.78
C LEU A 98 -4.66 -31.78 15.87
N MET A 99 -4.17 -33.03 15.90
CA MET A 99 -4.50 -33.97 16.99
C MET A 99 -4.01 -33.49 18.37
N THR A 100 -2.88 -32.78 18.41
CA THR A 100 -2.36 -32.18 19.64
C THR A 100 -3.23 -31.01 20.08
N GLU A 101 -3.68 -30.18 19.15
CA GLU A 101 -4.60 -29.08 19.42
C GLU A 101 -5.95 -29.58 19.94
N PHE A 102 -6.50 -30.68 19.39
CA PHE A 102 -7.71 -31.31 19.93
C PHE A 102 -7.56 -31.73 21.39
N LYS A 103 -6.41 -32.31 21.76
CA LYS A 103 -6.10 -32.67 23.15
C LYS A 103 -5.98 -31.43 24.04
N ARG A 104 -5.30 -30.37 23.56
CA ARG A 104 -5.14 -29.11 24.29
C ARG A 104 -6.49 -28.46 24.61
N LEU A 105 -7.39 -28.43 23.63
CA LEU A 105 -8.74 -27.87 23.75
C LEU A 105 -9.67 -28.73 24.62
N GLY A 106 -9.41 -30.03 24.73
CA GLY A 106 -10.29 -30.99 25.40
C GLY A 106 -11.47 -31.41 24.52
N VAL A 107 -11.26 -31.51 23.21
CA VAL A 107 -12.30 -31.82 22.22
C VAL A 107 -12.92 -33.19 22.49
N GLN A 108 -14.24 -33.25 22.36
CA GLN A 108 -15.05 -34.47 22.40
C GLN A 108 -15.87 -34.63 21.12
N ASN A 109 -16.38 -33.51 20.59
CA ASN A 109 -17.23 -33.49 19.39
C ASN A 109 -16.52 -32.74 18.26
N ILE A 110 -16.47 -33.35 17.08
CA ILE A 110 -15.94 -32.75 15.87
C ILE A 110 -17.07 -32.62 14.85
N TYR A 111 -17.34 -31.38 14.45
CA TYR A 111 -18.35 -31.03 13.47
C TYR A 111 -17.66 -30.79 12.13
N ILE A 112 -17.76 -31.76 11.22
CA ILE A 112 -17.17 -31.67 9.89
C ILE A 112 -18.12 -30.89 8.99
N VAL A 113 -17.67 -29.77 8.42
CA VAL A 113 -18.42 -29.01 7.42
C VAL A 113 -17.87 -29.34 6.04
N GLY A 114 -18.69 -30.01 5.22
CA GLY A 114 -18.33 -30.47 3.88
C GLY A 114 -18.38 -31.99 3.70
N GLY A 115 -18.63 -32.40 2.46
CA GLY A 115 -18.76 -33.81 2.08
C GLY A 115 -17.44 -34.58 2.06
N GLU A 116 -17.53 -35.88 1.78
CA GLU A 116 -16.37 -36.77 1.69
C GLU A 116 -15.40 -36.40 0.56
N GLY A 117 -15.85 -35.64 -0.44
CA GLY A 117 -15.02 -35.13 -1.52
C GLY A 117 -13.91 -34.17 -1.06
N VAL A 118 -14.08 -33.52 0.09
CA VAL A 118 -13.17 -32.49 0.61
C VAL A 118 -12.57 -32.79 1.98
N ILE A 119 -13.22 -33.63 2.79
CA ILE A 119 -12.66 -34.24 3.99
C ILE A 119 -13.09 -35.69 3.94
N SER A 120 -12.17 -36.58 3.58
CA SER A 120 -12.52 -37.95 3.23
C SER A 120 -13.07 -38.75 4.39
N LYS A 121 -13.78 -39.83 4.05
CA LYS A 121 -14.29 -40.78 5.04
C LYS A 121 -13.16 -41.39 5.88
N THR A 122 -11.96 -41.52 5.31
CA THR A 122 -10.77 -41.99 6.02
C THR A 122 -10.41 -41.11 7.22
N ILE A 123 -10.50 -39.78 7.09
CA ILE A 123 -10.26 -38.85 8.21
C ILE A 123 -11.30 -39.05 9.31
N GLU A 124 -12.57 -39.12 8.92
CA GLU A 124 -13.65 -39.37 9.86
C GLU A 124 -13.49 -40.72 10.60
N ASP A 125 -13.07 -41.78 9.91
CA ASP A 125 -12.84 -43.08 10.52
C ASP A 125 -11.62 -43.08 11.45
N GLN A 126 -10.56 -42.33 11.12
CA GLN A 126 -9.42 -42.10 12.01
C GLN A 126 -9.84 -41.37 13.30
N LEU A 127 -10.67 -40.34 13.18
CA LEU A 127 -11.17 -39.57 14.32
C LEU A 127 -12.13 -40.39 15.20
N ASN A 128 -13.01 -41.20 14.60
CA ASN A 128 -13.87 -42.13 15.32
C ASN A 128 -13.05 -43.16 16.11
N LYS A 129 -11.98 -43.72 15.53
CA LYS A 129 -11.05 -44.63 16.22
C LYS A 129 -10.32 -43.95 17.38
N ALA A 130 -10.12 -42.63 17.30
CA ALA A 130 -9.59 -41.83 18.39
C ALA A 130 -10.64 -41.44 19.45
N ASN A 131 -11.86 -42.01 19.38
CA ASN A 131 -12.98 -41.81 20.31
C ASN A 131 -13.61 -40.39 20.29
N PHE A 132 -13.46 -39.64 19.19
CA PHE A 132 -14.22 -38.41 19.00
C PHE A 132 -15.63 -38.74 18.48
N ARG A 133 -16.64 -37.98 18.93
CA ARG A 133 -17.98 -38.00 18.33
C ARG A 133 -17.97 -37.12 17.09
N ILE A 134 -18.26 -37.71 15.94
CA ILE A 134 -18.27 -36.97 14.67
C ILE A 134 -19.70 -36.65 14.23
N ILE A 135 -19.92 -35.40 13.82
CA ILE A 135 -21.15 -34.94 13.18
C ILE A 135 -20.75 -34.30 11.86
N ARG A 136 -21.12 -34.89 10.72
CA ARG A 136 -20.85 -34.32 9.41
C ARG A 136 -22.07 -33.54 8.92
N LEU A 137 -21.87 -32.27 8.63
CA LEU A 137 -22.85 -31.37 8.01
C LEU A 137 -22.40 -31.16 6.57
N ALA A 138 -23.05 -31.86 5.65
CA ALA A 138 -22.70 -31.88 4.24
C ALA A 138 -23.94 -32.11 3.38
N GLY A 139 -23.93 -31.56 2.17
CA GLY A 139 -24.93 -31.77 1.15
C GLY A 139 -24.36 -32.38 -0.13
N THR A 140 -25.17 -32.42 -1.19
CA THR A 140 -24.68 -32.87 -2.51
C THR A 140 -23.75 -31.84 -3.15
N ASP A 141 -23.91 -30.58 -2.77
CA ASP A 141 -23.08 -29.46 -3.16
C ASP A 141 -22.96 -28.42 -2.03
N ARG A 142 -22.31 -27.29 -2.33
CA ARG A 142 -22.07 -26.19 -1.39
C ARG A 142 -23.34 -25.53 -0.87
N TYR A 143 -24.40 -25.53 -1.67
CA TYR A 143 -25.66 -24.90 -1.33
C TYR A 143 -26.41 -25.77 -0.34
N ASP A 144 -26.50 -27.07 -0.62
CA ASP A 144 -27.05 -28.06 0.31
C ASP A 144 -26.24 -28.15 1.61
N THR A 145 -24.90 -28.07 1.55
CA THR A 145 -24.07 -28.02 2.77
C THR A 145 -24.43 -26.79 3.61
N SER A 146 -24.54 -25.61 3.00
CA SER A 146 -24.90 -24.38 3.73
C SER A 146 -26.30 -24.46 4.34
N HIS A 147 -27.26 -25.08 3.65
CA HIS A 147 -28.60 -25.38 4.16
C HIS A 147 -28.53 -26.29 5.39
N ASN A 148 -27.81 -27.41 5.31
CA ASN A 148 -27.70 -28.37 6.42
C ASN A 148 -27.01 -27.78 7.65
N VAL A 149 -26.05 -26.86 7.44
CA VAL A 149 -25.44 -26.09 8.53
C VAL A 149 -26.47 -25.14 9.16
N ALA A 150 -27.25 -24.42 8.34
CA ALA A 150 -28.27 -23.50 8.81
C ALA A 150 -29.39 -24.20 9.59
N ASP A 151 -29.84 -25.37 9.15
CA ASP A 151 -30.82 -26.21 9.84
C ASP A 151 -30.30 -26.68 11.20
N PHE A 152 -29.03 -27.09 11.26
CA PHE A 152 -28.41 -27.48 12.52
C PHE A 152 -28.38 -26.32 13.51
N ILE A 153 -28.00 -25.12 13.07
CA ILE A 153 -27.97 -23.92 13.91
C ILE A 153 -29.38 -23.57 14.41
N PHE A 154 -30.38 -23.66 13.54
CA PHE A 154 -31.78 -23.41 13.89
C PHE A 154 -32.30 -24.39 14.94
N ALA A 155 -32.05 -25.68 14.76
CA ALA A 155 -32.45 -26.72 15.71
C ALA A 155 -31.89 -26.48 17.13
N GLN A 156 -30.77 -25.77 17.24
CA GLN A 156 -30.13 -25.42 18.51
C GLN A 156 -30.61 -24.07 19.09
N SER A 157 -31.36 -23.24 18.35
CA SER A 157 -31.71 -21.85 18.71
C SER A 157 -33.21 -21.56 18.75
N GLN A 158 -34.04 -22.40 18.12
CA GLN A 158 -35.51 -22.31 18.04
C GLN A 158 -36.10 -21.07 17.33
N SER A 159 -35.37 -19.95 17.23
CA SER A 159 -35.76 -18.78 16.44
C SER A 159 -34.54 -18.07 15.87
N ILE A 160 -34.52 -17.89 14.55
CA ILE A 160 -33.49 -17.13 13.83
C ILE A 160 -34.19 -16.26 12.77
N PRO A 161 -34.60 -15.03 13.10
CA PRO A 161 -35.42 -14.20 12.19
C PRO A 161 -34.61 -13.57 11.05
N GLU A 162 -33.28 -13.60 11.14
CA GLU A 162 -32.36 -12.99 10.17
C GLU A 162 -31.40 -14.03 9.60
N ALA A 163 -31.17 -13.97 8.28
CA ALA A 163 -30.21 -14.84 7.60
C ALA A 163 -29.34 -14.03 6.62
N VAL A 164 -28.21 -14.61 6.24
CA VAL A 164 -27.32 -14.05 5.23
C VAL A 164 -27.40 -14.90 3.96
N VAL A 165 -27.48 -14.24 2.81
CA VAL A 165 -27.36 -14.87 1.50
C VAL A 165 -26.12 -14.34 0.80
N ALA A 166 -25.19 -15.23 0.47
CA ALA A 166 -23.96 -14.91 -0.23
C ALA A 166 -23.78 -15.84 -1.45
N THR A 167 -22.89 -15.49 -2.37
CA THR A 167 -22.58 -16.38 -3.48
C THR A 167 -21.79 -17.60 -3.02
N GLY A 168 -22.09 -18.76 -3.60
CA GLY A 168 -21.23 -19.93 -3.48
C GLY A 168 -20.07 -19.94 -4.48
N GLU A 169 -20.00 -19.01 -5.44
CA GLU A 169 -19.06 -19.06 -6.56
C GLU A 169 -17.74 -18.33 -6.28
N ASN A 170 -17.80 -17.11 -5.71
CA ASN A 170 -16.62 -16.31 -5.37
C ASN A 170 -16.68 -15.85 -3.90
N PHE A 171 -15.66 -16.22 -3.13
CA PHE A 171 -15.70 -16.29 -1.66
C PHE A 171 -15.57 -14.99 -0.83
N PRO A 172 -14.99 -13.87 -1.31
CA PRO A 172 -14.55 -12.82 -0.40
C PRO A 172 -15.70 -12.01 0.23
N ASP A 173 -16.85 -11.99 -0.43
CA ASP A 173 -18.06 -11.34 0.05
C ASP A 173 -18.62 -12.06 1.30
N ALA A 174 -18.65 -13.40 1.29
CA ALA A 174 -19.11 -14.19 2.44
C ALA A 174 -18.17 -14.10 3.66
N LEU A 175 -16.86 -13.97 3.43
CA LEU A 175 -15.88 -13.80 4.52
C LEU A 175 -16.10 -12.49 5.28
N SER A 176 -16.48 -11.43 4.54
CA SER A 176 -16.65 -10.08 5.09
C SER A 176 -17.78 -9.99 6.11
N ILE A 177 -18.83 -10.81 5.96
CA ILE A 177 -19.99 -10.84 6.87
C ILE A 177 -19.85 -11.93 7.95
N ALA A 178 -18.94 -12.90 7.78
CA ALA A 178 -18.88 -14.10 8.61
C ALA A 178 -18.81 -13.85 10.13
N PRO A 179 -17.98 -12.93 10.66
CA PRO A 179 -17.96 -12.65 12.09
C PRO A 179 -19.26 -12.04 12.60
N ILE A 180 -19.89 -11.15 11.81
CA ILE A 180 -21.16 -10.48 12.17
C ILE A 180 -22.30 -11.50 12.15
N ALA A 181 -22.37 -12.31 11.10
CA ALA A 181 -23.33 -13.40 11.00
C ALA A 181 -23.19 -14.35 12.19
N ALA A 182 -21.95 -14.69 12.56
CA ALA A 182 -21.70 -15.52 13.71
C ALA A 182 -22.12 -14.87 15.04
N SER A 183 -21.71 -13.63 15.29
CA SER A 183 -22.08 -12.86 16.49
C SER A 183 -23.59 -12.71 16.68
N ASN A 184 -24.33 -12.50 15.59
CA ASN A 184 -25.78 -12.30 15.61
C ASN A 184 -26.56 -13.62 15.46
N GLY A 185 -25.88 -14.76 15.34
CA GLY A 185 -26.51 -16.07 15.17
C GLY A 185 -27.22 -16.25 13.82
N MET A 186 -26.88 -15.44 12.82
CA MET A 186 -27.44 -15.51 11.47
C MET A 186 -26.77 -16.65 10.69
N PRO A 187 -27.51 -17.64 10.16
CA PRO A 187 -26.95 -18.61 9.24
C PRO A 187 -26.52 -17.92 7.93
N ILE A 188 -25.48 -18.47 7.30
CA ILE A 188 -25.04 -18.06 5.97
C ILE A 188 -25.47 -19.15 5.00
N LEU A 189 -26.39 -18.80 4.11
CA LEU A 189 -26.87 -19.65 3.02
C LEU A 189 -26.22 -19.20 1.72
N LEU A 190 -25.69 -20.16 0.96
CA LEU A 190 -25.01 -19.90 -0.30
C LEU A 190 -25.98 -20.03 -1.47
N SER A 191 -25.88 -19.17 -2.47
CA SER A 191 -26.69 -19.26 -3.68
C SER A 191 -25.84 -19.11 -4.94
N PRO A 192 -26.17 -19.81 -6.04
CA PRO A 192 -25.79 -19.40 -7.38
C PRO A 192 -26.27 -17.97 -7.70
N LYS A 193 -25.67 -17.35 -8.71
CA LYS A 193 -26.01 -15.98 -9.13
C LYS A 193 -27.48 -15.76 -9.53
N ASP A 194 -27.99 -16.66 -10.37
CA ASP A 194 -29.27 -16.47 -11.08
C ASP A 194 -30.33 -17.53 -10.71
N SER A 195 -30.02 -18.43 -9.78
CA SER A 195 -30.95 -19.46 -9.32
C SER A 195 -30.83 -19.65 -7.81
N LEU A 196 -31.96 -19.67 -7.11
CA LEU A 196 -32.02 -19.94 -5.67
C LEU A 196 -32.50 -21.38 -5.48
N PRO A 197 -31.70 -22.28 -4.91
CA PRO A 197 -32.10 -23.65 -4.65
C PRO A 197 -33.40 -23.75 -3.84
N ASP A 198 -34.26 -24.72 -4.18
CA ASP A 198 -35.53 -24.94 -3.50
C ASP A 198 -35.36 -25.25 -2.00
N SER A 199 -34.26 -25.90 -1.62
CA SER A 199 -33.89 -26.14 -0.22
C SER A 199 -33.76 -24.83 0.56
N ILE A 200 -33.09 -23.83 -0.02
CA ILE A 200 -32.90 -22.51 0.59
C ILE A 200 -34.21 -21.71 0.63
N LEU A 201 -35.03 -21.78 -0.41
CA LEU A 201 -36.37 -21.17 -0.40
C LEU A 201 -37.26 -21.78 0.69
N SER A 202 -37.18 -23.08 0.89
CA SER A 202 -37.95 -23.81 1.91
C SER A 202 -37.47 -23.45 3.31
N TYR A 203 -36.15 -23.37 3.53
CA TYR A 203 -35.54 -22.90 4.78
C TYR A 203 -36.17 -21.59 5.27
N PHE A 204 -36.27 -20.57 4.41
CA PHE A 204 -36.81 -19.27 4.82
C PHE A 204 -38.27 -19.35 5.27
N LYS A 205 -39.08 -20.19 4.62
CA LYS A 205 -40.51 -20.36 4.93
C LYS A 205 -40.70 -21.17 6.21
N GLU A 206 -40.02 -22.31 6.32
CA GLU A 206 -40.14 -23.24 7.45
C GLU A 206 -39.68 -22.60 8.76
N HIS A 207 -38.58 -21.84 8.70
CA HIS A 207 -37.97 -21.22 9.87
C HIS A 207 -38.42 -19.77 10.11
N GLN A 208 -39.39 -19.29 9.32
CA GLN A 208 -40.01 -17.96 9.45
C GLN A 208 -38.98 -16.82 9.44
N VAL A 209 -38.00 -16.89 8.52
CA VAL A 209 -37.02 -15.82 8.33
C VAL A 209 -37.74 -14.60 7.78
N THR A 210 -37.52 -13.44 8.40
CA THR A 210 -38.20 -12.18 8.06
C THR A 210 -37.30 -11.15 7.40
N LYS A 211 -35.97 -11.30 7.57
CA LYS A 211 -34.97 -10.41 7.01
C LYS A 211 -33.79 -11.21 6.46
N THR A 212 -33.31 -10.81 5.28
CA THR A 212 -32.08 -11.37 4.71
C THR A 212 -31.11 -10.28 4.31
N TYR A 213 -29.83 -10.44 4.63
CA TYR A 213 -28.77 -9.62 4.06
C TYR A 213 -28.18 -10.33 2.84
N VAL A 214 -28.29 -9.71 1.68
CA VAL A 214 -27.70 -10.19 0.42
C VAL A 214 -26.34 -9.56 0.26
N ILE A 215 -25.28 -10.36 0.27
CA ILE A 215 -23.91 -9.85 0.21
C ILE A 215 -23.36 -9.98 -1.20
N GLY A 216 -22.82 -8.86 -1.70
CA GLY A 216 -22.30 -8.74 -3.06
C GLY A 216 -23.27 -8.02 -4.00
N GLY A 217 -22.71 -7.49 -5.09
CA GLY A 217 -23.46 -6.74 -6.09
C GLY A 217 -24.44 -7.59 -6.91
N SER A 218 -25.26 -6.95 -7.74
CA SER A 218 -26.22 -7.64 -8.63
C SER A 218 -25.55 -8.55 -9.67
N GLY A 219 -24.26 -8.32 -9.96
CA GLY A 219 -23.45 -9.18 -10.81
C GLY A 219 -23.09 -10.53 -10.17
N VAL A 220 -23.23 -10.67 -8.85
CA VAL A 220 -22.86 -11.84 -8.04
C VAL A 220 -24.09 -12.57 -7.50
N ILE A 221 -25.10 -11.83 -7.02
CA ILE A 221 -26.44 -12.34 -6.70
C ILE A 221 -27.45 -11.43 -7.37
N SER A 222 -28.19 -11.95 -8.36
CA SER A 222 -29.06 -11.13 -9.21
C SER A 222 -30.23 -10.49 -8.46
N GLU A 223 -30.80 -9.44 -9.05
CA GLU A 223 -32.03 -8.81 -8.57
C GLU A 223 -33.23 -9.76 -8.58
N THR A 224 -33.21 -10.78 -9.43
CA THR A 224 -34.24 -11.83 -9.48
C THR A 224 -34.24 -12.67 -8.21
N ILE A 225 -33.06 -12.99 -7.67
CA ILE A 225 -32.92 -13.70 -6.39
C ILE A 225 -33.36 -12.80 -5.24
N MET A 226 -32.91 -11.55 -5.23
CA MET A 226 -33.24 -10.59 -4.16
C MET A 226 -34.75 -10.44 -3.94
N LYS A 227 -35.55 -10.45 -5.02
CA LYS A 227 -37.02 -10.37 -4.94
C LYS A 227 -37.71 -11.60 -4.34
N GLN A 228 -37.03 -12.74 -4.28
CA GLN A 228 -37.55 -13.98 -3.71
C GLN A 228 -37.27 -14.10 -2.21
N LEU A 229 -36.37 -13.26 -1.68
CA LEU A 229 -35.90 -13.33 -0.30
C LEU A 229 -36.74 -12.45 0.64
N PRO A 230 -37.01 -12.90 1.88
CA PRO A 230 -37.79 -12.12 2.84
C PRO A 230 -36.99 -10.92 3.37
N GLY A 231 -37.57 -9.72 3.30
CA GLY A 231 -36.97 -8.51 3.87
C GLY A 231 -35.55 -8.21 3.36
N ALA A 232 -35.30 -8.46 2.07
CA ALA A 232 -33.96 -8.44 1.50
C ALA A 232 -33.31 -7.04 1.53
N GLN A 233 -32.10 -6.98 2.10
CA GLN A 233 -31.23 -5.81 2.10
C GLN A 233 -29.88 -6.16 1.47
N ARG A 234 -29.50 -5.47 0.38
CA ARG A 234 -28.21 -5.69 -0.27
C ARG A 234 -27.09 -4.89 0.39
N LEU A 235 -25.95 -5.52 0.63
CA LEU A 235 -24.70 -4.90 1.08
C LEU A 235 -23.60 -5.24 0.07
N SER A 236 -23.08 -4.24 -0.63
CA SER A 236 -22.14 -4.44 -1.75
C SER A 236 -21.30 -3.20 -2.02
N GLY A 237 -20.12 -3.40 -2.61
CA GLY A 237 -19.30 -2.37 -3.23
C GLY A 237 -18.80 -2.77 -4.62
N ASN A 238 -17.94 -1.95 -5.23
CA ASN A 238 -17.37 -2.24 -6.54
C ASN A 238 -16.34 -3.39 -6.49
N ASP A 239 -15.78 -3.67 -5.32
CA ASP A 239 -14.90 -4.79 -5.04
C ASP A 239 -15.11 -5.36 -3.64
N ARG A 240 -14.38 -6.42 -3.29
CA ARG A 240 -14.47 -7.10 -1.99
C ARG A 240 -14.15 -6.21 -0.78
N TYR A 241 -13.29 -5.20 -0.96
CA TYR A 241 -12.91 -4.28 0.10
C TYR A 241 -14.01 -3.25 0.33
N GLU A 242 -14.63 -2.75 -0.74
CA GLU A 242 -15.80 -1.89 -0.65
C GLU A 242 -17.04 -2.64 -0.13
N THR A 243 -17.25 -3.90 -0.51
CA THR A 243 -18.30 -4.75 0.10
C THR A 243 -18.06 -4.93 1.59
N ASN A 244 -16.81 -5.22 2.02
CA ASN A 244 -16.45 -5.27 3.43
C ASN A 244 -16.77 -3.96 4.15
N ASN A 245 -16.45 -2.80 3.56
CA ASN A 245 -16.81 -1.49 4.12
C ASN A 245 -18.32 -1.27 4.23
N ALA A 246 -19.10 -1.65 3.21
CA ALA A 246 -20.55 -1.52 3.24
C ALA A 246 -21.18 -2.35 4.36
N ILE A 247 -20.64 -3.55 4.60
CA ILE A 247 -21.03 -4.42 5.71
C ILE A 247 -20.69 -3.76 7.06
N LEU A 248 -19.42 -3.40 7.26
CA LEU A 248 -18.96 -2.81 8.52
C LEU A 248 -19.74 -1.53 8.87
N LYS A 249 -20.02 -0.68 7.87
CA LYS A 249 -20.84 0.52 8.04
C LYS A 249 -22.28 0.21 8.45
N ASN A 250 -22.89 -0.84 7.89
CA ASN A 250 -24.26 -1.23 8.24
C ASN A 250 -24.37 -1.68 9.70
N PHE A 251 -23.34 -2.38 10.20
CA PHE A 251 -23.32 -2.98 11.55
C PHE A 251 -22.46 -2.20 12.55
N SER A 252 -22.06 -0.96 12.25
CA SER A 252 -21.07 -0.21 13.05
C SER A 252 -21.48 -0.04 14.52
N ASN A 253 -22.79 0.10 14.79
CA ASN A 253 -23.33 0.24 16.14
C ASN A 253 -23.37 -1.08 16.94
N GLU A 254 -23.22 -2.22 16.27
CA GLU A 254 -23.22 -3.56 16.88
C GLU A 254 -21.79 -4.09 17.09
N LEU A 255 -20.83 -3.50 16.38
CA LEU A 255 -19.45 -3.93 16.33
C LEU A 255 -18.61 -3.32 17.45
N ASN A 256 -17.74 -4.13 18.04
CA ASN A 256 -16.74 -3.70 19.00
C ASN A 256 -15.41 -3.41 18.31
N PHE A 257 -15.20 -2.13 17.97
CA PHE A 257 -13.96 -1.66 17.34
C PHE A 257 -12.74 -1.64 18.27
N ALA A 258 -12.89 -1.86 19.59
CA ALA A 258 -11.74 -1.87 20.50
C ALA A 258 -10.69 -2.93 20.11
N LYS A 259 -11.14 -4.02 19.47
CA LYS A 259 -10.29 -5.03 18.84
C LYS A 259 -10.77 -5.28 17.41
N VAL A 260 -9.88 -5.16 16.45
CA VAL A 260 -10.16 -5.37 15.01
C VAL A 260 -9.32 -6.54 14.51
N TYR A 261 -9.90 -7.37 13.65
CA TYR A 261 -9.17 -8.44 12.97
C TYR A 261 -8.93 -8.04 11.52
N ALA A 262 -7.75 -8.31 10.98
CA ALA A 262 -7.43 -8.04 9.59
C ALA A 262 -6.96 -9.31 8.90
N ALA A 263 -7.55 -9.64 7.76
CA ALA A 263 -7.18 -10.80 6.95
C ALA A 263 -7.03 -10.39 5.48
N THR A 264 -6.34 -11.20 4.68
CA THR A 264 -6.23 -10.92 3.25
C THR A 264 -7.59 -11.05 2.57
N GLY A 265 -7.89 -10.16 1.64
CA GLY A 265 -9.05 -10.31 0.77
C GLY A 265 -8.84 -11.35 -0.32
N GLU A 266 -7.59 -11.70 -0.66
CA GLU A 266 -7.23 -12.47 -1.85
C GLU A 266 -7.36 -14.00 -1.68
N ASN A 267 -7.34 -14.48 -0.44
CA ASN A 267 -7.57 -15.88 -0.09
C ASN A 267 -8.36 -15.98 1.22
N TYR A 268 -8.91 -17.14 1.53
CA TYR A 268 -9.95 -17.31 2.56
C TYR A 268 -9.55 -18.02 3.87
N PRO A 269 -8.57 -18.95 3.94
CA PRO A 269 -8.41 -19.83 5.10
C PRO A 269 -8.21 -19.10 6.44
N ASP A 270 -7.38 -18.05 6.45
CA ASP A 270 -7.04 -17.28 7.66
C ASP A 270 -8.23 -16.43 8.12
N ALA A 271 -8.94 -15.82 7.18
CA ALA A 271 -10.16 -15.05 7.45
C ALA A 271 -11.29 -15.96 7.97
N LEU A 272 -11.42 -17.16 7.41
CA LEU A 272 -12.40 -18.15 7.84
C LEU A 272 -12.15 -18.57 9.29
N ALA A 273 -10.94 -19.03 9.62
CA ALA A 273 -10.63 -19.42 10.99
C ALA A 273 -10.74 -18.22 11.95
N GLY A 274 -10.23 -17.06 11.54
CA GLY A 274 -10.25 -15.83 12.33
C GLY A 274 -11.64 -15.25 12.53
N SER A 275 -12.62 -15.55 11.66
CA SER A 275 -14.00 -15.10 11.83
C SER A 275 -14.66 -15.67 13.09
N ALA A 276 -14.35 -16.93 13.44
CA ALA A 276 -14.81 -17.54 14.69
C ALA A 276 -14.19 -16.84 15.91
N LEU A 277 -12.91 -16.47 15.82
CA LEU A 277 -12.21 -15.72 16.86
C LEU A 277 -12.78 -14.30 17.01
N ALA A 278 -12.99 -13.58 15.91
CA ALA A 278 -13.55 -12.23 15.89
C ALA A 278 -14.98 -12.19 16.47
N ALA A 279 -15.78 -13.21 16.17
CA ALA A 279 -17.14 -13.35 16.70
C ALA A 279 -17.17 -13.53 18.23
N LEU A 280 -16.08 -13.94 18.90
CA LEU A 280 -16.05 -14.07 20.36
C LEU A 280 -16.27 -12.72 21.06
N SER A 281 -15.79 -11.62 20.46
CA SER A 281 -15.84 -10.26 21.03
C SER A 281 -16.73 -9.30 20.24
N ASN A 282 -17.54 -9.80 19.30
CA ASN A 282 -18.31 -8.98 18.34
C ASN A 282 -17.42 -8.00 17.58
N SER A 283 -16.18 -8.41 17.31
CA SER A 283 -15.18 -7.59 16.65
C SER A 283 -15.32 -7.68 15.13
N PRO A 284 -15.04 -6.59 14.41
CA PRO A 284 -15.03 -6.61 12.95
C PRO A 284 -13.84 -7.40 12.40
N LEU A 285 -14.03 -7.99 11.21
CA LEU A 285 -12.96 -8.47 10.36
C LEU A 285 -12.87 -7.58 9.12
N ILE A 286 -11.72 -6.94 8.98
CA ILE A 286 -11.35 -6.08 7.85
C ILE A 286 -10.59 -6.92 6.82
N LEU A 287 -10.93 -6.75 5.55
CA LEU A 287 -10.13 -7.28 4.44
C LEU A 287 -9.06 -6.27 4.03
N ALA A 288 -7.80 -6.70 3.93
CA ALA A 288 -6.68 -5.84 3.58
C ALA A 288 -5.68 -6.49 2.60
N THR A 289 -5.00 -5.65 1.84
CA THR A 289 -3.90 -5.93 0.89
C THR A 289 -2.96 -4.74 0.80
N ASN A 290 -1.84 -4.93 0.12
CA ASN A 290 -0.78 -3.93 -0.09
C ASN A 290 -1.30 -2.57 -0.58
N ASN A 291 -2.37 -2.56 -1.39
CA ASN A 291 -2.89 -1.32 -2.01
C ASN A 291 -4.33 -0.98 -1.61
N LYS A 292 -5.03 -1.88 -0.92
CA LYS A 292 -6.44 -1.72 -0.53
C LYS A 292 -6.69 -2.32 0.85
N ALA A 293 -7.32 -1.55 1.72
CA ALA A 293 -7.88 -2.04 2.97
C ALA A 293 -9.32 -1.55 3.08
N GLY A 294 -10.20 -2.45 3.51
CA GLY A 294 -11.56 -2.15 3.92
C GLY A 294 -11.53 -1.41 5.24
N ILE A 295 -11.05 -0.18 5.25
CA ILE A 295 -11.06 0.60 6.48
C ILE A 295 -12.43 1.24 6.62
N THR A 296 -12.95 1.06 7.82
CA THR A 296 -14.13 1.71 8.36
C THR A 296 -14.05 3.22 8.21
N ASN A 297 -15.18 3.91 8.33
CA ASN A 297 -15.21 5.36 8.23
C ASN A 297 -14.22 6.01 9.25
N GLU A 298 -13.81 7.25 9.02
CA GLU A 298 -12.90 7.99 9.93
C GLU A 298 -13.39 8.01 11.38
N GLU A 299 -14.71 7.93 11.59
CA GLU A 299 -15.34 7.89 12.91
C GLU A 299 -14.99 6.60 13.67
N ASP A 300 -15.02 5.44 13.02
CA ASP A 300 -14.74 4.14 13.60
C ASP A 300 -13.23 3.89 13.76
N ASN A 301 -12.39 4.51 12.93
CA ASN A 301 -10.92 4.43 13.05
C ASN A 301 -10.44 4.88 14.43
N SER A 302 -11.03 5.97 14.93
CA SER A 302 -10.70 6.52 16.26
C SER A 302 -11.04 5.57 17.42
N LYS A 303 -11.89 4.56 17.18
CA LYS A 303 -12.32 3.56 18.18
C LYS A 303 -11.41 2.33 18.21
N ILE A 304 -10.47 2.21 17.27
CA ILE A 304 -9.60 1.04 17.11
C ILE A 304 -8.52 1.03 18.18
N GLY A 305 -8.66 0.12 19.16
CA GLY A 305 -7.69 -0.06 20.24
C GLY A 305 -6.50 -0.95 19.85
N SER A 306 -6.77 -2.10 19.23
CA SER A 306 -5.74 -3.02 18.73
C SER A 306 -6.17 -3.75 17.45
N ILE A 307 -5.18 -4.19 16.67
CA ILE A 307 -5.37 -4.88 15.40
C ILE A 307 -4.71 -6.26 15.46
N LEU A 308 -5.48 -7.31 15.21
CA LEU A 308 -4.98 -8.68 15.10
C LEU A 308 -4.89 -9.07 13.62
N ILE A 309 -3.67 -9.26 13.14
CA ILE A 309 -3.38 -9.65 11.77
C ILE A 309 -3.45 -11.16 11.66
N LEU A 310 -4.31 -11.65 10.78
CA LEU A 310 -4.55 -13.07 10.53
C LEU A 310 -3.81 -13.48 9.25
N GLY A 311 -2.80 -14.32 9.41
CA GLY A 311 -1.97 -14.79 8.30
C GLY A 311 -0.55 -14.23 8.31
N GLY A 312 0.32 -14.92 7.58
CA GLY A 312 1.75 -14.62 7.50
C GLY A 312 2.10 -13.39 6.65
N GLU A 313 3.39 -13.06 6.62
CA GLU A 313 3.94 -11.91 5.89
C GLU A 313 3.62 -11.94 4.39
N GLY A 314 3.53 -13.14 3.80
CA GLY A 314 3.25 -13.32 2.38
C GLY A 314 1.81 -12.99 1.95
N VAL A 315 0.86 -12.90 2.90
CA VAL A 315 -0.56 -12.58 2.61
C VAL A 315 -0.99 -11.22 3.15
N ILE A 316 -0.39 -10.78 4.26
CA ILE A 316 -0.46 -9.41 4.77
C ILE A 316 0.96 -8.99 5.13
N SER A 317 1.56 -8.12 4.34
CA SER A 317 2.92 -7.64 4.59
C SER A 317 2.96 -6.62 5.75
N SER A 318 4.14 -6.39 6.30
CA SER A 318 4.37 -5.41 7.36
C SER A 318 3.98 -4.01 6.92
N GLU A 319 4.14 -3.67 5.64
CA GLU A 319 3.68 -2.40 5.08
C GLU A 319 2.15 -2.25 5.15
N VAL A 320 1.41 -3.35 4.96
CA VAL A 320 -0.05 -3.34 5.16
C VAL A 320 -0.39 -3.14 6.64
N VAL A 321 0.35 -3.78 7.54
CA VAL A 321 0.14 -3.64 8.98
C VAL A 321 0.40 -2.20 9.42
N ASP A 322 1.51 -1.61 9.00
CA ASP A 322 1.86 -0.21 9.29
C ASP A 322 0.81 0.75 8.74
N MET A 323 0.28 0.46 7.55
CA MET A 323 -0.83 1.22 6.96
C MET A 323 -2.10 1.13 7.81
N LEU A 324 -2.48 -0.06 8.28
CA LEU A 324 -3.66 -0.24 9.13
C LEU A 324 -3.50 0.50 10.46
N VAL A 325 -2.31 0.46 11.07
CA VAL A 325 -1.97 1.18 12.30
C VAL A 325 -1.96 2.70 12.08
N ALA A 326 -1.45 3.18 10.94
CA ALA A 326 -1.52 4.60 10.60
C ALA A 326 -2.98 5.07 10.52
N LEU A 327 -3.82 4.32 9.80
CA LEU A 327 -5.23 4.68 9.61
C LEU A 327 -6.04 4.64 10.89
N SER A 328 -5.79 3.68 11.79
CA SER A 328 -6.44 3.65 13.11
C SER A 328 -6.08 4.86 13.99
N ASN A 329 -4.88 5.42 13.79
CA ASN A 329 -4.44 6.64 14.48
C ASN A 329 -4.84 7.93 13.73
N ASN A 330 -5.71 7.86 12.71
CA ASN A 330 -6.05 8.97 11.81
C ASN A 330 -4.80 9.64 11.19
N GLN A 331 -3.77 8.83 10.93
CA GLN A 331 -2.56 9.24 10.23
C GLN A 331 -2.65 8.79 8.77
N VAL A 332 -2.03 9.57 7.89
CA VAL A 332 -1.90 9.18 6.48
C VAL A 332 -0.90 8.02 6.38
N PRO A 333 -1.28 6.88 5.77
CA PRO A 333 -0.35 5.79 5.53
C PRO A 333 0.78 6.20 4.61
N ILE A 334 2.00 5.88 5.01
CA ILE A 334 3.16 5.93 4.14
C ILE A 334 3.39 4.51 3.67
N LEU A 335 3.09 4.20 2.41
CA LEU A 335 3.43 2.90 1.82
C LEU A 335 4.85 2.98 1.25
N GLY A 336 5.78 2.25 1.86
CA GLY A 336 7.20 2.22 1.48
C GLY A 336 8.10 3.11 2.34
N SER A 337 9.40 3.11 2.05
CA SER A 337 10.33 3.97 2.77
C SER A 337 9.94 5.43 2.53
N ASN A 338 9.78 6.21 3.60
CA ASN A 338 9.60 7.66 3.53
C ASN A 338 10.90 8.37 3.08
N GLU A 339 11.70 7.71 2.24
CA GLU A 339 13.02 8.10 1.80
C GLU A 339 12.95 8.40 0.31
N ILE A 340 13.42 9.59 -0.06
CA ILE A 340 13.75 9.88 -1.44
C ILE A 340 15.06 9.16 -1.72
N VAL A 341 15.08 8.28 -2.72
CA VAL A 341 16.28 7.59 -3.19
C VAL A 341 16.93 8.45 -4.27
N TYR A 342 18.20 8.77 -4.06
CA TYR A 342 19.04 9.56 -4.98
C TYR A 342 20.49 9.04 -4.90
N PRO A 343 21.31 9.29 -5.92
CA PRO A 343 22.75 9.03 -5.87
C PRO A 343 23.37 9.61 -4.58
N LYS A 344 24.15 8.80 -3.86
CA LYS A 344 24.67 9.11 -2.52
C LYS A 344 26.14 9.55 -2.60
N ASN A 345 26.73 9.82 -1.44
CA ASN A 345 28.05 10.44 -1.33
C ASN A 345 29.12 9.76 -2.20
N GLY A 346 29.72 10.49 -3.15
CA GLY A 346 30.74 9.96 -4.06
C GLY A 346 30.24 9.56 -5.45
N ASP A 347 28.93 9.53 -5.68
CA ASP A 347 28.38 9.19 -6.99
C ASP A 347 28.66 10.30 -8.02
N THR A 348 28.96 9.89 -9.26
CA THR A 348 29.14 10.81 -10.39
C THR A 348 27.87 10.83 -11.23
N ILE A 349 27.34 12.02 -11.52
CA ILE A 349 26.20 12.21 -12.41
C ILE A 349 26.62 12.85 -13.73
N ASP A 350 26.18 12.25 -14.84
CA ASP A 350 26.53 12.69 -16.19
C ASP A 350 25.78 13.99 -16.54
N SER A 351 26.52 14.99 -17.05
CA SER A 351 25.98 16.26 -17.54
C SER A 351 25.15 17.06 -16.51
N GLY A 352 25.35 16.81 -15.21
CA GLY A 352 24.64 17.53 -14.15
C GLY A 352 23.21 17.05 -13.89
N ASN A 353 22.77 15.92 -14.45
CA ASN A 353 21.39 15.44 -14.30
C ASN A 353 21.24 14.45 -13.15
N LEU A 354 20.40 14.79 -12.18
CA LEU A 354 20.13 13.98 -10.99
C LEU A 354 18.78 13.26 -11.12
N THR A 355 18.78 11.94 -11.08
CA THR A 355 17.53 11.16 -11.01
C THR A 355 17.18 10.84 -9.56
N ILE A 356 16.00 11.24 -9.14
CA ILE A 356 15.42 10.96 -7.83
C ILE A 356 14.24 10.00 -7.96
N LYS A 357 14.06 9.11 -6.99
CA LYS A 357 12.95 8.14 -6.90
C LYS A 357 12.32 8.18 -5.52
N TRP A 358 11.04 7.87 -5.41
CA TRP A 358 10.34 7.75 -4.12
C TRP A 358 9.31 6.63 -4.17
N SER A 359 8.77 6.24 -3.01
CA SER A 359 7.67 5.28 -2.94
C SER A 359 6.34 5.96 -3.23
N SER A 360 5.43 5.24 -3.90
CA SER A 360 4.06 5.72 -4.12
C SER A 360 3.30 5.83 -2.79
N ILE A 361 2.58 6.93 -2.57
CA ILE A 361 1.80 7.14 -1.36
C ILE A 361 0.33 6.80 -1.64
N ARG A 362 -0.27 5.92 -0.83
CA ARG A 362 -1.65 5.48 -1.05
C ARG A 362 -2.63 6.65 -0.90
N GLY A 363 -3.53 6.78 -1.87
CA GLY A 363 -4.50 7.88 -1.93
C GLY A 363 -3.97 9.12 -2.62
N PHE A 364 -2.68 9.13 -3.02
CA PHE A 364 -2.03 10.24 -3.72
C PHE A 364 -1.54 9.77 -5.10
N THR A 365 -2.00 10.41 -6.16
CA THR A 365 -1.63 10.04 -7.54
C THR A 365 -0.89 11.14 -8.27
N ASN A 366 -0.83 12.35 -7.70
CA ASN A 366 -0.08 13.47 -8.27
C ASN A 366 0.99 13.91 -7.27
N TYR A 367 2.16 14.27 -7.78
CA TYR A 367 3.32 14.70 -6.99
C TYR A 367 3.84 16.02 -7.53
N GLN A 368 4.11 16.96 -6.62
CA GLN A 368 4.89 18.16 -6.90
C GLN A 368 6.31 17.97 -6.39
N VAL A 369 7.28 18.16 -7.28
CA VAL A 369 8.70 18.16 -6.93
C VAL A 369 9.21 19.59 -7.05
N ASN A 370 9.63 20.15 -5.92
CA ASN A 370 10.26 21.46 -5.86
C ASN A 370 11.76 21.28 -5.61
N VAL A 371 12.59 21.82 -6.51
CA VAL A 371 14.05 21.82 -6.39
C VAL A 371 14.52 23.26 -6.27
N THR A 372 15.06 23.65 -5.12
CA THR A 372 15.47 25.03 -4.85
C THR A 372 16.98 25.09 -4.67
N LYS A 373 17.65 26.01 -5.38
CA LYS A 373 19.07 26.28 -5.12
C LYS A 373 19.19 27.18 -3.89
N VAL A 374 19.78 26.65 -2.83
CA VAL A 374 19.90 27.32 -1.53
C VAL A 374 20.67 28.62 -1.68
N GLY A 375 20.18 29.70 -1.06
CA GLY A 375 20.78 31.03 -1.13
C GLY A 375 20.43 31.84 -2.38
N THR A 376 19.53 31.34 -3.23
CA THR A 376 19.04 32.04 -4.42
C THR A 376 17.51 31.98 -4.51
N ALA A 377 16.92 32.80 -5.40
CA ALA A 377 15.51 32.68 -5.78
C ALA A 377 15.29 31.68 -6.94
N LEU A 378 16.34 30.98 -7.37
CA LEU A 378 16.28 30.03 -8.48
C LEU A 378 15.79 28.66 -7.99
N GLY A 379 14.80 28.12 -8.69
CA GLY A 379 14.28 26.80 -8.43
C GLY A 379 13.43 26.28 -9.58
N TRP A 380 13.15 24.99 -9.53
CA TRP A 380 12.32 24.29 -10.49
C TRP A 380 11.13 23.65 -9.80
N HIS A 381 10.03 23.59 -10.54
CA HIS A 381 8.77 23.01 -10.12
C HIS A 381 8.32 22.00 -11.17
N PHE A 382 7.95 20.82 -10.72
CA PHE A 382 7.48 19.75 -11.60
C PHE A 382 6.24 19.09 -11.01
N ASP A 383 5.21 18.91 -11.82
CA ASP A 383 4.08 18.04 -11.53
C ASP A 383 4.28 16.70 -12.25
N THR A 384 4.10 15.58 -11.54
CA THR A 384 4.23 14.24 -12.12
C THR A 384 3.29 13.23 -11.44
N ARG A 385 2.92 12.18 -12.17
CA ARG A 385 2.25 10.99 -11.62
C ARG A 385 3.20 9.81 -11.42
N GLU A 386 4.42 9.93 -11.95
CA GLU A 386 5.48 8.95 -11.79
C GLU A 386 6.17 9.12 -10.44
N THR A 387 6.73 8.05 -9.91
CA THR A 387 7.51 8.07 -8.66
C THR A 387 9.02 8.21 -8.89
N SER A 388 9.39 8.76 -10.06
CA SER A 388 10.76 9.00 -10.48
C SER A 388 10.82 10.27 -11.33
N LEU A 389 11.86 11.09 -11.13
CA LEU A 389 12.08 12.31 -11.90
C LEU A 389 13.58 12.58 -12.07
N THR A 390 13.99 13.02 -13.26
CA THR A 390 15.35 13.53 -13.51
C THR A 390 15.34 15.05 -13.51
N VAL A 391 16.17 15.67 -12.68
CA VAL A 391 16.28 17.12 -12.50
C VAL A 391 17.69 17.59 -12.86
N GLY A 392 17.78 18.69 -13.62
CA GLY A 392 19.07 19.23 -14.06
C GLY A 392 18.98 20.03 -15.38
N PRO A 393 20.12 20.52 -15.90
CA PRO A 393 21.46 20.33 -15.35
C PRO A 393 21.69 21.15 -14.07
N LEU A 394 22.23 20.53 -13.04
CA LEU A 394 22.64 21.20 -11.80
C LEU A 394 23.99 21.91 -11.99
N GLU A 395 24.14 23.08 -11.38
CA GLU A 395 25.42 23.78 -11.34
C GLU A 395 26.40 23.11 -10.36
N PRO A 396 27.72 23.11 -10.65
CA PRO A 396 28.71 22.64 -9.70
C PRO A 396 28.80 23.53 -8.46
N ASP A 397 29.38 22.98 -7.39
CA ASP A 397 29.71 23.70 -6.15
C ASP A 397 28.52 24.45 -5.54
N SER A 398 27.33 23.84 -5.62
CA SER A 398 26.06 24.42 -5.22
C SER A 398 25.26 23.47 -4.31
N THR A 399 24.36 24.01 -3.50
CA THR A 399 23.47 23.23 -2.65
C THR A 399 22.03 23.35 -3.14
N TYR A 400 21.35 22.21 -3.27
CA TYR A 400 19.95 22.13 -3.66
C TYR A 400 19.13 21.47 -2.57
N GLN A 401 17.96 22.02 -2.30
CA GLN A 401 16.93 21.42 -1.47
C GLN A 401 15.82 20.86 -2.36
N ILE A 402 15.49 19.60 -2.16
CA ILE A 402 14.43 18.88 -2.88
C ILE A 402 13.30 18.61 -1.90
N GLN A 403 12.10 19.08 -2.24
CA GLN A 403 10.87 18.81 -1.52
C GLN A 403 9.88 18.13 -2.46
N ILE A 404 9.34 16.99 -2.04
CA ILE A 404 8.26 16.31 -2.77
C ILE A 404 6.98 16.41 -1.95
N THR A 405 5.92 16.89 -2.58
CA THR A 405 4.58 16.99 -2.00
C THR A 405 3.62 16.13 -2.82
N ALA A 406 2.96 15.18 -2.19
CA ALA A 406 1.95 14.36 -2.82
C ALA A 406 0.56 15.00 -2.65
N PHE A 407 -0.26 14.89 -3.69
CA PHE A 407 -1.65 15.35 -3.76
C PHE A 407 -2.62 14.19 -4.08
N PRO A 408 -3.78 14.15 -3.40
CA PRO A 408 -4.79 13.13 -3.62
C PRO A 408 -5.58 13.40 -4.92
N GLU A 409 -6.26 12.38 -5.44
CA GLU A 409 -7.23 12.58 -6.54
C GLU A 409 -8.51 13.26 -6.05
N GLU A 410 -8.92 12.94 -4.82
CA GLU A 410 -10.09 13.50 -4.15
C GLU A 410 -9.72 13.94 -2.73
N GLY A 411 -10.15 15.13 -2.32
CA GLY A 411 -9.84 15.73 -1.01
C GLY A 411 -8.79 16.85 -1.06
N THR A 412 -8.49 17.45 0.10
CA THR A 412 -7.60 18.63 0.21
C THR A 412 -6.34 18.39 1.04
N GLN A 413 -6.16 17.19 1.59
CA GLN A 413 -5.00 16.88 2.43
C GLN A 413 -3.78 16.63 1.55
N ILE A 414 -2.67 17.33 1.83
CA ILE A 414 -1.40 17.18 1.10
C ILE A 414 -0.37 16.46 1.98
N TRP A 415 0.57 15.74 1.37
CA TRP A 415 1.61 15.03 2.12
C TRP A 415 3.01 15.46 1.69
N ASN A 416 3.85 15.88 2.63
CA ASN A 416 5.24 16.24 2.34
C ASN A 416 6.17 15.09 2.70
N LEU A 417 6.91 14.56 1.72
CA LEU A 417 8.03 13.66 1.99
C LEU A 417 9.14 14.43 2.72
N PRO A 418 10.05 13.77 3.46
CA PRO A 418 11.22 14.42 4.03
C PRO A 418 12.02 15.17 2.98
N SER A 419 12.37 16.43 3.27
CA SER A 419 13.23 17.20 2.38
C SER A 419 14.61 16.55 2.29
N VAL A 420 15.17 16.55 1.09
CA VAL A 420 16.56 16.13 0.85
C VAL A 420 17.41 17.33 0.50
N VAL A 421 18.63 17.37 1.03
CA VAL A 421 19.65 18.35 0.65
C VAL A 421 20.75 17.65 -0.11
N VAL A 422 21.05 18.15 -1.31
CA VAL A 422 22.09 17.64 -2.20
C VAL A 422 23.14 18.72 -2.40
N ASN A 423 24.40 18.37 -2.15
CA ASN A 423 25.54 19.22 -2.48
C ASN A 423 26.20 18.73 -3.77
N THR A 424 26.33 19.59 -4.77
CA THR A 424 27.03 19.29 -6.02
C THR A 424 28.48 19.76 -5.95
N LYS A 425 29.40 19.00 -6.53
CA LYS A 425 30.82 19.34 -6.65
C LYS A 425 31.30 19.21 -8.10
N SER A 426 32.18 20.11 -8.51
CA SER A 426 32.89 19.97 -9.78
C SER A 426 33.81 18.74 -9.75
N SER A 427 33.77 17.89 -10.78
CA SER A 427 34.69 16.76 -10.90
C SER A 427 36.06 17.25 -11.39
N GLY A 428 36.94 17.58 -10.46
CA GLY A 428 38.37 17.81 -10.67
C GLY A 428 39.18 16.81 -9.85
N ASN A 429 40.29 16.30 -10.40
CA ASN A 429 41.18 15.34 -9.73
C ASN A 429 41.67 15.87 -8.37
N ASN A 430 40.94 15.61 -7.28
CA ASN A 430 41.43 15.70 -5.91
C ASN A 430 40.55 14.85 -4.99
N PHE A 431 41.18 13.82 -4.42
CA PHE A 431 40.67 13.08 -3.28
C PHE A 431 40.57 14.02 -2.08
N LEU A 432 39.39 14.17 -1.48
CA LEU A 432 39.25 14.68 -0.12
C LEU A 432 38.18 13.89 0.62
N ALA A 433 38.59 13.21 1.69
CA ALA A 433 37.69 12.70 2.70
C ALA A 433 37.24 13.87 3.58
N SER A 434 35.93 14.06 3.76
CA SER A 434 35.40 14.76 4.93
C SER A 434 34.03 14.23 5.35
N PRO A 435 33.73 14.27 6.67
CA PRO A 435 32.57 13.62 7.23
C PRO A 435 31.33 14.54 7.21
N ILE A 436 30.18 13.94 6.88
CA ILE A 436 28.81 14.40 7.16
C ILE A 436 28.30 15.53 6.24
N ASN A 437 27.89 15.17 5.02
CA ASN A 437 26.60 15.47 4.36
C ASN A 437 26.66 14.91 2.92
N ASN A 438 25.54 14.52 2.30
CA ASN A 438 25.53 13.78 1.02
C ASN A 438 26.03 14.64 -0.18
N GLU A 439 27.22 14.35 -0.73
CA GLU A 439 27.82 15.08 -1.88
C GLU A 439 27.82 14.28 -3.20
N ILE A 440 27.53 14.93 -4.33
CA ILE A 440 27.47 14.31 -5.69
C ILE A 440 28.38 15.07 -6.66
N TYR A 441 29.11 14.35 -7.53
CA TYR A 441 30.08 14.93 -8.47
C TYR A 441 29.53 15.08 -9.90
N LEU A 442 29.76 16.24 -10.54
CA LEU A 442 29.25 16.55 -11.88
C LEU A 442 30.32 16.35 -12.97
N LYS A 443 29.98 15.59 -14.02
CA LYS A 443 30.87 15.34 -15.17
C LYS A 443 30.62 16.37 -16.29
N GLY A 444 31.64 17.18 -16.60
CA GLY A 444 31.78 18.04 -17.79
C GLY A 444 30.58 18.96 -18.10
N SER A 445 30.61 20.23 -17.69
CA SER A 445 29.50 21.18 -17.91
C SER A 445 29.70 22.04 -19.17
N PRO A 446 28.77 22.06 -20.14
CA PRO A 446 28.64 23.14 -21.11
C PRO A 446 27.54 24.12 -20.67
N VAL A 447 27.84 25.41 -20.60
CA VAL A 447 26.84 26.47 -20.42
C VAL A 447 26.55 27.09 -21.79
N ILE A 448 25.36 26.84 -22.35
CA ILE A 448 24.86 27.52 -23.56
C ILE A 448 23.71 28.43 -23.13
N VAL A 449 23.90 29.75 -23.28
CA VAL A 449 22.82 30.74 -23.17
C VAL A 449 22.49 31.20 -24.59
N THR A 450 21.25 30.97 -25.06
CA THR A 450 20.79 31.44 -26.37
C THR A 450 19.67 32.47 -26.18
N TYR A 451 19.84 33.66 -26.77
CA TYR A 451 18.83 34.70 -26.89
C TYR A 451 18.49 34.87 -28.39
N SER A 452 17.21 35.06 -28.74
CA SER A 452 16.75 35.19 -30.14
C SER A 452 16.24 36.60 -30.45
N ILE A 453 16.59 37.13 -31.63
CA ILE A 453 15.85 38.20 -32.34
C ILE A 453 15.72 37.81 -33.84
N PRO A 454 14.59 38.05 -34.52
CA PRO A 454 14.29 37.49 -35.84
C PRO A 454 14.59 38.43 -37.04
N SER A 455 14.72 37.76 -38.19
CA SER A 455 14.52 38.15 -39.59
C SER A 455 15.46 39.18 -40.24
N SER A 456 16.58 38.71 -40.81
CA SER A 456 16.81 38.69 -42.27
C SER A 456 18.22 38.15 -42.59
N ASP A 457 18.26 37.03 -43.30
CA ASP A 457 19.32 36.44 -44.13
C ASP A 457 20.80 36.81 -43.93
N LYS A 458 21.56 35.90 -43.29
CA LYS A 458 22.72 35.14 -43.82
C LYS A 458 23.59 34.66 -42.65
N ILE A 459 24.08 33.41 -42.75
CA ILE A 459 25.09 32.87 -41.83
C ILE A 459 26.45 33.06 -42.52
N ASP A 460 27.18 34.08 -42.08
CA ASP A 460 28.62 34.23 -42.35
C ASP A 460 29.41 33.68 -41.16
N TRP A 461 30.28 32.72 -41.42
CA TRP A 461 31.23 32.24 -40.42
C TRP A 461 32.48 33.12 -40.45
N HIS A 462 32.65 33.94 -39.42
CA HIS A 462 33.85 34.72 -39.19
C HIS A 462 34.76 34.03 -38.17
N TRP A 463 36.05 33.94 -38.50
CA TRP A 463 37.09 33.53 -37.58
C TRP A 463 37.96 34.75 -37.29
N TYR A 464 38.30 34.94 -36.02
CA TYR A 464 39.16 36.02 -35.56
C TYR A 464 40.35 35.42 -34.80
N SER A 465 41.40 34.98 -35.51
CA SER A 465 42.81 35.13 -35.11
C SER A 465 43.80 34.21 -35.86
N GLU A 466 45.08 34.55 -35.67
CA GLU A 466 46.34 34.02 -36.22
C GLU A 466 46.57 32.51 -35.99
N ILE A 467 47.21 31.83 -36.96
CA ILE A 467 47.50 30.38 -36.92
C ILE A 467 49.00 30.15 -36.84
N GLN A 468 49.48 29.34 -35.88
CA GLN A 468 50.88 28.90 -35.84
C GLN A 468 51.05 27.39 -36.02
N LEU A 469 52.09 27.02 -36.77
CA LEU A 469 52.48 25.64 -37.07
C LEU A 469 53.89 25.39 -36.52
N SER A 470 54.19 24.18 -36.05
CA SER A 470 55.56 23.81 -35.68
C SER A 470 55.87 22.36 -36.03
N GLY A 471 57.14 22.11 -36.40
CA GLY A 471 57.64 20.82 -36.86
C GLY A 471 58.98 20.42 -36.22
N PRO A 472 59.44 19.17 -36.43
CA PRO A 472 60.42 18.50 -35.57
C PRO A 472 61.85 19.06 -35.58
N SER A 473 62.20 19.95 -36.50
CA SER A 473 63.58 20.44 -36.71
C SER A 473 63.74 21.97 -36.68
N GLY A 474 62.71 22.71 -36.24
CA GLY A 474 62.78 24.16 -36.07
C GLY A 474 61.41 24.81 -36.10
N ASN A 475 61.17 25.77 -35.20
CA ASN A 475 59.91 26.52 -35.14
C ASN A 475 59.83 27.53 -36.29
N TRP A 476 58.86 27.37 -37.19
CA TRP A 476 58.51 28.36 -38.20
C TRP A 476 57.17 28.98 -37.81
N SER A 477 57.13 30.26 -37.46
CA SER A 477 55.87 30.96 -37.19
C SER A 477 55.41 31.73 -38.44
N PHE A 478 54.12 31.67 -38.74
CA PHE A 478 53.49 32.52 -39.74
C PHE A 478 52.28 33.22 -39.14
N SER A 479 51.95 34.39 -39.68
CA SER A 479 50.78 35.16 -39.30
C SER A 479 50.04 35.65 -40.53
N ALA A 480 48.72 35.47 -40.56
CA ALA A 480 47.87 36.00 -41.62
C ALA A 480 46.57 36.56 -41.05
N ASN A 481 46.08 37.61 -41.70
CA ASN A 481 44.79 38.22 -41.44
C ASN A 481 43.79 37.82 -42.55
N SER A 482 42.51 38.05 -42.26
CA SER A 482 41.35 37.57 -43.03
C SER A 482 41.53 37.60 -44.55
N GLY A 483 41.29 36.46 -45.22
CA GLY A 483 41.25 36.37 -46.68
C GLY A 483 42.58 36.10 -47.38
N SER A 484 43.66 35.81 -46.64
CA SER A 484 44.98 35.47 -47.23
C SER A 484 45.16 33.96 -47.41
N ASN A 485 45.65 33.50 -48.57
CA ASN A 485 46.02 32.09 -48.78
C ASN A 485 47.31 31.74 -48.02
N ILE A 486 47.33 30.59 -47.36
CA ILE A 486 48.51 30.04 -46.64
C ILE A 486 49.49 29.46 -47.68
N PRO A 487 50.82 29.60 -47.53
CA PRO A 487 51.77 29.01 -48.47
C PRO A 487 51.71 27.46 -48.44
N GLU A 488 51.85 26.82 -49.61
CA GLU A 488 51.97 25.36 -49.70
C GLU A 488 53.35 24.91 -49.20
N TYR A 489 53.36 23.99 -48.23
CA TYR A 489 54.57 23.37 -47.71
C TYR A 489 54.58 21.87 -48.03
N MET A 490 55.70 21.40 -48.57
CA MET A 490 55.95 19.97 -48.75
C MET A 490 56.36 19.35 -47.42
N LEU A 491 55.44 18.65 -46.77
CA LEU A 491 55.66 17.96 -45.51
C LEU A 491 56.19 16.54 -45.77
N THR A 492 57.24 16.14 -45.05
CA THR A 492 57.73 14.75 -45.08
C THR A 492 56.90 13.87 -44.15
N PRO A 493 56.89 12.53 -44.31
CA PRO A 493 56.17 11.64 -43.40
C PRO A 493 56.61 11.82 -41.95
N GLY A 494 55.63 11.93 -41.04
CA GLY A 494 55.86 12.22 -39.64
C GLY A 494 54.57 12.58 -38.89
N LYS A 495 54.68 12.66 -37.55
CA LYS A 495 53.60 13.14 -36.68
C LYS A 495 53.72 14.65 -36.52
N TYR A 496 52.62 15.35 -36.76
CA TYR A 496 52.54 16.80 -36.67
C TYR A 496 51.41 17.20 -35.72
N SER A 497 51.55 18.40 -35.15
CA SER A 497 50.54 19.00 -34.29
C SER A 497 50.32 20.44 -34.71
N LEU A 498 49.09 20.76 -35.09
CA LEU A 498 48.64 22.12 -35.33
C LEU A 498 48.08 22.68 -34.03
N LEU A 499 48.58 23.85 -33.63
CA LEU A 499 48.06 24.60 -32.49
C LEU A 499 47.36 25.85 -33.04
N VAL A 500 46.05 25.89 -32.91
CA VAL A 500 45.27 27.08 -33.29
C VAL A 500 45.07 27.90 -32.02
N ILE A 501 45.61 29.10 -32.04
CA ILE A 501 45.61 29.98 -30.87
C ILE A 501 44.55 31.04 -31.08
N LEU A 502 43.54 31.04 -30.22
CA LEU A 502 42.47 32.03 -30.27
C LEU A 502 42.83 33.19 -29.34
N ARG A 503 42.92 34.40 -29.90
CA ARG A 503 43.23 35.59 -29.12
C ARG A 503 42.08 36.57 -29.16
N ASN A 504 41.58 36.92 -27.99
CA ASN A 504 40.53 37.89 -27.84
C ASN A 504 41.09 39.30 -28.10
N SER A 505 40.56 40.00 -29.10
CA SER A 505 41.06 41.33 -29.52
C SER A 505 40.78 42.42 -28.50
N ASP A 506 39.75 42.25 -27.67
CA ASP A 506 39.26 43.29 -26.77
C ASP A 506 39.88 43.16 -25.38
N THR A 507 40.17 41.93 -24.94
CA THR A 507 40.77 41.66 -23.62
C THR A 507 42.26 41.34 -23.69
N GLY A 508 42.78 40.98 -24.87
CA GLY A 508 44.17 40.58 -25.09
C GLY A 508 44.52 39.17 -24.61
N GLU A 509 43.57 38.46 -23.99
CA GLU A 509 43.74 37.08 -23.51
C GLU A 509 43.85 36.06 -24.64
N THR A 510 44.68 35.05 -24.41
CA THR A 510 45.07 34.06 -25.42
C THR A 510 44.72 32.66 -24.92
N ASP A 511 43.90 31.94 -25.69
CA ASP A 511 43.52 30.55 -25.44
C ASP A 511 44.40 29.59 -26.25
N TYR A 512 45.06 28.67 -25.54
CA TYR A 512 46.00 27.68 -26.08
C TYR A 512 45.45 26.25 -26.08
N SER A 513 44.17 26.06 -25.79
CA SER A 513 43.57 24.75 -25.53
C SER A 513 43.33 23.90 -26.78
N ASN A 514 43.30 24.50 -27.97
CA ASN A 514 42.95 23.80 -29.21
C ASN A 514 44.19 23.28 -29.97
N LYS A 515 44.55 22.02 -29.69
CA LYS A 515 45.55 21.26 -30.46
C LYS A 515 44.89 20.18 -31.31
N ILE A 516 45.18 20.18 -32.61
CA ILE A 516 44.81 19.10 -33.52
C ILE A 516 46.09 18.34 -33.88
N GLY A 517 46.17 17.08 -33.47
CA GLY A 517 47.25 16.18 -33.86
C GLY A 517 46.88 15.42 -35.13
N PHE A 518 47.80 15.33 -36.09
CA PHE A 518 47.62 14.50 -37.29
C PHE A 518 48.93 13.84 -37.70
N THR A 519 48.84 12.78 -38.49
CA THR A 519 50.01 11.99 -38.93
C THR A 519 49.98 11.90 -40.44
N ILE A 520 51.10 12.20 -41.09
CA ILE A 520 51.29 12.01 -42.52
C ILE A 520 52.25 10.82 -42.70
N SER A 521 51.84 9.81 -43.46
CA SER A 521 52.65 8.64 -43.81
C SER A 521 53.03 8.68 -45.30
N ASN A 522 54.10 7.97 -45.69
CA ASN A 522 54.55 7.84 -47.08
C ASN A 522 53.45 7.32 -48.02
#